data_AF-A0A1F5AAV8-F1
#
_entry.id   AF-A0A1F5AAV8-F1
#
_cell.length_a   1.000
_cell.length_b   1.000
_cell.length_c   1.000
_cell.angle_alpha   90.00
_cell.angle_beta   90.00
_cell.angle_gamma   90.00
#
_symmetry.space_group_name_H-M   'P 1'
#
loop_
_entity.id
_entity.type
_entity.pdbx_description
1 polymer ?
#
loop_
_entity_poly.entity_id
_entity_poly.type
_entity_poly.pdbx_seq_one_letter_code
_entity_poly.pdbx_strand_id
1 'polypeptide(L)'
;MVRRRWNPRGIVLGAALLVAVIGTLTFYVWYQTESVRLGIDIGGNEDKIRELEQAVETLKMRKAALLDPARVEKIARESLGLVDPKDDEVIYEKRDTPR
;
A
#
# COMPACT_ATOMS: atom_id res chain seq x y z
N MET A 1 -40.70 -48.30 -40.00
CA MET A 1 -40.50 -48.06 -38.54
C MET A 1 -39.05 -48.36 -38.20
N VAL A 2 -38.18 -47.33 -38.12
CA VAL A 2 -36.75 -47.51 -37.86
C VAL A 2 -36.53 -47.68 -36.35
N ARG A 3 -36.23 -48.91 -35.93
CA ARG A 3 -35.95 -49.29 -34.54
C ARG A 3 -34.57 -48.75 -34.17
N ARG A 4 -34.51 -47.50 -33.69
CA ARG A 4 -33.30 -46.86 -33.17
C ARG A 4 -32.83 -47.70 -31.98
N ARG A 5 -31.74 -48.47 -32.13
CA ARG A 5 -31.08 -49.13 -30.99
C ARG A 5 -30.31 -48.06 -30.24
N TRP A 6 -30.85 -47.60 -29.12
CA TRP A 6 -30.15 -46.64 -28.26
C TRP A 6 -29.00 -47.41 -27.60
N ASN A 7 -27.77 -46.96 -27.81
CA ASN A 7 -26.60 -47.50 -27.12
C ASN A 7 -26.41 -46.66 -25.84
N PRO A 8 -26.94 -47.10 -24.68
CA PRO A 8 -27.01 -46.27 -23.47
C PRO A 8 -25.62 -45.81 -23.01
N ARG A 9 -24.57 -46.60 -23.29
CA ARG A 9 -23.17 -46.24 -23.02
C ARG A 9 -22.73 -44.98 -23.77
N GLY A 10 -23.16 -44.80 -25.01
CA GLY A 10 -22.85 -43.61 -25.81
C GLY A 10 -23.57 -42.35 -25.30
N ILE A 11 -24.79 -42.51 -24.80
CA ILE A 11 -25.55 -41.41 -24.19
C ILE A 11 -24.90 -40.97 -22.88
N VAL A 12 -24.49 -41.92 -22.04
CA VAL A 12 -23.77 -41.64 -20.78
C VAL A 12 -22.43 -40.96 -21.05
N LEU A 13 -21.65 -41.45 -22.01
CA LEU A 13 -20.39 -40.81 -22.42
C LEU A 13 -20.61 -39.39 -22.94
N GLY A 14 -21.60 -39.18 -23.80
CA GLY A 14 -21.94 -37.85 -24.31
C GLY A 14 -22.38 -36.89 -23.21
N ALA A 15 -23.20 -37.36 -22.26
CA ALA A 15 -23.62 -36.58 -21.11
C ALA A 15 -22.45 -36.21 -20.19
N ALA A 16 -21.55 -37.17 -19.91
CA ALA A 16 -20.36 -36.93 -19.11
C ALA A 16 -19.43 -35.88 -19.75
N LEU A 17 -19.26 -35.94 -21.07
CA LEU A 17 -18.45 -34.97 -21.81
C LEU A 17 -19.07 -33.56 -21.76
N LEU A 18 -20.40 -33.48 -21.90
CA LEU A 18 -21.15 -32.23 -21.74
C LEU A 18 -20.97 -31.63 -20.34
N VAL A 19 -21.08 -32.45 -19.29
CA VAL A 19 -20.87 -32.00 -17.91
C VAL A 19 -19.44 -31.54 -17.68
N ALA A 20 -18.45 -32.25 -18.22
CA ALA A 20 -17.05 -31.85 -18.12
C ALA A 20 -16.79 -30.50 -18.80
N VAL A 21 -17.37 -30.27 -19.97
CA VAL A 21 -17.26 -28.99 -20.70
C VAL A 21 -17.90 -27.86 -19.89
N ILE A 22 -19.12 -28.05 -19.40
CA ILE A 22 -19.83 -27.04 -18.60
C ILE A 22 -19.07 -26.75 -17.30
N GLY A 23 -18.57 -27.78 -16.62
CA GLY A 23 -17.80 -27.64 -15.39
C GLY A 23 -16.51 -26.86 -15.61
N THR A 24 -15.78 -27.17 -16.69
CA THR A 24 -14.54 -26.46 -17.04
C THR A 24 -14.81 -24.99 -17.37
N LEU A 25 -15.86 -24.70 -18.16
CA LEU A 25 -16.27 -23.32 -18.47
C LEU A 25 -16.67 -22.54 -17.23
N THR A 26 -17.45 -23.15 -16.35
CA THR A 26 -17.89 -22.53 -15.09
C THR A 26 -16.69 -22.23 -14.19
N PHE A 27 -15.77 -23.19 -14.05
CA PHE A 27 -14.55 -23.01 -13.27
C PHE A 27 -13.65 -21.92 -13.86
N TYR A 28 -13.55 -21.84 -15.19
CA TYR A 28 -12.78 -20.81 -15.88
C TYR A 28 -13.34 -19.40 -15.61
N VAL A 29 -14.65 -19.22 -15.76
CA VAL A 29 -15.32 -17.94 -15.47
C VAL A 29 -15.16 -17.55 -14.00
N TRP A 30 -15.26 -18.52 -13.08
CA TRP A 30 -15.03 -18.29 -11.66
C TRP A 30 -13.60 -17.83 -11.39
N TYR A 31 -12.61 -18.56 -11.91
CA TYR A 31 -11.18 -18.22 -11.76
C TYR A 31 -10.84 -16.84 -12.32
N GLN A 32 -11.40 -16.50 -13.48
CA GLN A 32 -11.22 -15.19 -14.08
C GLN A 32 -11.85 -14.08 -13.24
N THR A 33 -13.02 -14.32 -12.66
CA THR A 33 -13.68 -13.36 -11.74
C THR A 33 -12.85 -13.12 -10.48
N GLU A 34 -12.29 -14.19 -9.90
CA GLU A 34 -11.43 -14.09 -8.71
C GLU A 34 -10.13 -13.34 -9.02
N SER A 35 -9.56 -13.56 -10.21
CA SER A 35 -8.36 -12.86 -10.68
C SER A 35 -8.61 -11.36 -10.87
N VAL A 36 -9.77 -10.98 -11.40
CA VAL A 36 -10.17 -9.57 -11.53
C VAL A 36 -10.37 -8.93 -10.16
N ARG A 37 -10.99 -9.64 -9.22
CA ARG A 37 -11.19 -9.14 -7.84
C ARG A 37 -9.86 -8.88 -7.15
N LEU A 38 -8.91 -9.81 -7.26
CA LEU A 38 -7.53 -9.63 -6.78
C LEU A 38 -6.86 -8.42 -7.42
N GLY A 39 -7.03 -8.21 -8.73
CA GLY A 39 -6.49 -7.05 -9.43
C GLY A 39 -7.05 -5.71 -8.91
N ILE A 40 -8.35 -5.65 -8.59
CA ILE A 40 -8.99 -4.47 -8.00
C ILE A 40 -8.46 -4.21 -6.60
N ASP A 41 -8.34 -5.25 -5.77
CA ASP A 41 -7.83 -5.12 -4.40
C ASP A 41 -6.35 -4.67 -4.38
N ILE A 42 -5.55 -5.17 -5.33
CA ILE A 42 -4.16 -4.70 -5.53
C ILE A 42 -4.16 -3.22 -5.90
N GLY A 43 -4.97 -2.81 -6.89
CA GLY A 43 -5.05 -1.40 -7.30
C GLY A 43 -5.45 -0.48 -6.14
N GLY A 44 -6.46 -0.85 -5.37
CA GLY A 44 -6.89 -0.06 -4.21
C GLY A 44 -5.84 0.03 -3.09
N ASN A 45 -5.00 -1.00 -2.93
CA ASN A 45 -3.89 -0.94 -1.98
C ASN A 45 -2.72 -0.12 -2.51
N GLU A 46 -2.43 -0.17 -3.81
CA GLU A 46 -1.40 0.65 -4.47
C GLU A 46 -1.72 2.16 -4.31
N ASP A 47 -2.98 2.54 -4.49
CA ASP A 47 -3.43 3.92 -4.31
C ASP A 47 -3.24 4.41 -2.87
N LYS A 48 -3.57 3.58 -1.88
CA LYS A 48 -3.34 3.88 -0.46
C LYS A 48 -1.86 4.04 -0.13
N ILE A 49 -1.00 3.21 -0.71
CA ILE A 49 0.45 3.33 -0.51
C ILE A 49 0.92 4.69 -1.03
N ARG A 50 0.50 5.07 -2.24
CA ARG A 50 0.86 6.37 -2.83
C ARG A 50 0.36 7.56 -2.00
N GLU A 51 -0.87 7.49 -1.51
CA GLU A 51 -1.43 8.52 -0.63
C GLU A 51 -0.61 8.68 0.66
N LEU A 52 -0.25 7.55 1.29
CA LEU A 52 0.55 7.54 2.51
C LEU A 52 1.97 8.07 2.27
N GLU A 53 2.60 7.73 1.15
CA GLU A 53 3.93 8.24 0.79
C GLU A 53 3.92 9.76 0.64
N GLN A 54 2.93 10.31 -0.07
CA GLN A 54 2.75 11.76 -0.22
C GLN A 54 2.50 12.45 1.13
N ALA A 55 1.70 11.83 2.01
CA ALA A 55 1.45 12.33 3.35
C ALA A 55 2.74 12.36 4.18
N VAL A 56 3.55 11.30 4.14
CA VAL A 56 4.84 11.23 4.83
C VAL A 56 5.80 12.30 4.33
N GLU A 57 5.90 12.51 3.02
CA GLU A 57 6.76 13.55 2.44
C GLU A 57 6.32 14.95 2.88
N THR A 58 5.01 15.23 2.84
CA THR A 58 4.45 16.48 3.32
C THR A 58 4.74 16.71 4.81
N LEU A 59 4.61 15.68 5.63
CA LEU A 59 4.91 15.74 7.06
C LEU A 59 6.40 15.98 7.32
N LYS A 60 7.30 15.35 6.55
CA LYS A 60 8.75 15.59 6.63
C LYS A 60 9.08 17.04 6.30
N MET A 61 8.50 17.61 5.24
CA MET A 61 8.69 19.01 4.90
C MET A 61 8.19 19.95 6.01
N ARG A 62 6.99 19.70 6.55
CA ARG A 62 6.46 20.48 7.68
C ARG A 62 7.35 20.38 8.91
N LYS A 63 7.84 19.18 9.24
CA LYS A 63 8.78 18.98 10.34
C LYS A 63 10.05 19.79 10.14
N ALA A 64 10.64 19.75 8.95
CA ALA A 64 11.83 20.52 8.63
C ALA A 64 11.57 22.03 8.77
N ALA A 65 10.46 22.53 8.26
CA ALA A 65 10.08 23.94 8.41
C ALA A 65 9.80 24.35 9.87
N LEU A 66 9.24 23.44 10.68
CA LEU A 66 8.98 23.71 12.10
C LEU A 66 10.27 23.74 12.94
N LEU A 67 11.23 22.88 12.59
CA LEU A 67 12.54 22.77 13.22
C LEU A 67 13.60 23.69 12.62
N ASP A 68 13.22 24.50 11.63
CA ASP A 68 14.11 25.48 11.01
C ASP A 68 14.70 26.41 12.09
N PRO A 69 16.03 26.49 12.24
CA PRO A 69 16.67 27.26 13.29
C PRO A 69 16.24 28.73 13.29
N ALA A 70 16.02 29.34 12.11
CA ALA A 70 15.57 30.73 12.02
C ALA A 70 14.16 30.90 12.61
N ARG A 71 13.25 29.94 12.37
CA ARG A 71 11.93 29.92 13.00
C ARG A 71 12.01 29.72 14.51
N VAL A 72 12.88 28.82 14.98
CA VAL A 72 13.09 28.58 16.42
C VAL A 72 13.66 29.82 17.10
N GLU A 73 14.66 30.46 16.49
CA GLU A 73 15.28 31.69 16.99
C GLU A 73 14.28 32.86 17.03
N LYS A 74 13.44 33.00 16.00
CA LYS A 74 12.37 33.98 16.00
C LYS A 74 11.42 33.79 17.18
N ILE A 75 10.98 32.56 17.45
CA ILE A 75 10.12 32.26 18.60
C ILE A 75 10.86 32.55 19.92
N ALA A 76 12.13 32.15 20.02
CA ALA A 76 12.96 32.40 21.20
C ALA A 76 13.08 33.89 21.52
N ARG A 77 13.38 34.73 20.54
CA ARG A 77 13.55 36.18 20.73
C ARG A 77 12.21 36.90 20.89
N GLU A 78 11.25 36.66 19.99
CA GLU A 78 10.01 37.44 19.94
C GLU A 78 8.95 36.98 20.95
N SER A 79 8.79 35.66 21.14
CA SER A 79 7.72 35.12 22.01
C SER A 79 8.19 34.82 23.42
N LEU A 80 9.46 34.43 23.59
CA LEU A 80 10.03 34.05 24.88
C LEU A 80 10.97 35.11 25.47
N GLY A 81 11.30 36.16 24.71
CA GLY A 81 12.18 37.24 25.16
C GLY A 81 13.60 36.79 25.48
N LEU A 82 14.05 35.67 24.90
CA LEU A 82 15.38 35.14 25.11
C LEU A 82 16.41 36.04 24.40
N VAL A 83 17.51 36.29 25.10
CA VAL A 83 18.66 37.06 24.64
C VAL A 83 19.89 36.15 24.63
N ASP A 84 20.83 36.43 23.73
CA ASP A 84 22.06 35.67 23.68
C ASP A 84 22.83 35.82 25.00
N PRO A 85 23.36 34.72 25.56
CA PRO A 85 24.20 34.76 26.75
C PRO A 85 25.47 35.56 26.46
N LYS A 86 26.03 36.18 27.49
CA LYS A 86 27.32 36.86 27.36
C LYS A 86 28.45 35.83 27.25
N ASP A 87 29.57 36.23 26.66
CA ASP A 87 30.73 35.35 26.44
C ASP A 87 31.26 34.71 27.74
N ASP A 88 31.09 35.37 28.89
CA ASP A 88 31.48 34.88 30.21
C ASP A 88 30.52 33.82 30.81
N GLU A 89 29.34 33.64 30.23
CA GLU A 89 28.31 32.68 30.68
C GLU A 89 28.31 31.38 29.85
N VAL A 90 29.08 31.31 28.76
CA VAL A 90 29.13 30.15 27.85
C VAL A 90 30.29 29.22 28.22
N ILE A 91 29.96 28.00 28.67
CA ILE A 91 30.94 26.95 28.97
C ILE A 91 30.93 25.91 27.85
N TYR A 92 32.05 25.76 27.13
CA TYR A 92 32.21 24.73 26.12
C TYR A 92 32.64 23.41 26.78
N GLU A 93 31.77 22.40 26.72
CA GLU A 93 32.12 21.04 27.14
C GLU A 93 33.08 20.41 26.11
N LYS A 94 34.30 20.08 26.54
CA LYS A 94 35.24 19.28 25.75
C LYS A 94 34.69 17.85 25.69
N ARG A 95 34.11 17.46 24.55
CA ARG A 95 33.84 16.04 24.29
C ARG A 95 35.18 15.32 24.13
N ASP A 96 35.64 14.70 25.20
CA ASP A 96 36.65 13.65 25.12
C ASP A 96 36.00 12.47 24.41
N THR A 97 36.30 12.31 23.12
CA THR A 97 35.84 11.19 22.30
C THR A 97 36.46 9.87 22.79
N PRO A 98 35.70 8.89 23.30
CA PRO A 98 36.13 7.50 23.29
C PRO A 98 35.71 6.88 21.95
N ARG A 99 36.65 6.17 21.34
CA ARG A 99 36.59 5.45 20.06
C ARG A 99 35.29 4.71 19.77
#